data_AF-A0A6G1RGK5-F1
#
_entry.id   AF-A0A6G1RGK5-F1
#
_cell.length_a   1.000
_cell.length_b   1.000
_cell.length_c   1.000
_cell.angle_alpha   90.00
_cell.angle_beta   90.00
_cell.angle_gamma   90.00
#
_symmetry.space_group_name_H-M   'P 1'
#
loop_
_entity.id
_entity.type
_entity.pdbx_description
1 polymer ?
#
loop_
_entity_poly.entity_id
_entity_poly.type
_entity_poly.pdbx_seq_one_letter_code
_entity_poly.pdbx_strand_id
1 'polypeptide(L)'
;MAGGVKRGVTNPWLLEESEETRGLGFDDLRKQQRRIIEEQDAGLDALSSIISRQKQMGQEIGNELDEQNEIIDDLTNLVENTDDKLRNQTRHVKMVDQKSTSCGMLVVIVLLLIAIAVVAVWPTH
;
A
#
# COMPACT_ATOMS: atom_id res chain seq x y z
N MET A 1 57.86 60.50 33.35
CA MET A 1 56.51 60.06 32.95
C MET A 1 56.62 58.74 32.20
N ALA A 2 55.99 57.68 32.68
CA ALA A 2 55.81 56.44 31.92
C ALA A 2 54.53 55.76 32.42
N GLY A 3 53.42 55.99 31.71
CA GLY A 3 52.13 55.37 31.98
C GLY A 3 52.11 53.94 31.45
N GLY A 4 52.13 52.96 32.35
CA GLY A 4 51.94 51.56 32.00
C GLY A 4 50.48 51.27 31.66
N VAL A 5 50.21 50.98 30.39
CA VAL A 5 48.92 50.47 29.90
C VAL A 5 48.67 49.10 30.51
N LYS A 6 47.73 49.02 31.47
CA LYS A 6 47.22 47.74 31.99
C LYS A 6 46.25 47.18 30.97
N ARG A 7 46.72 46.22 30.15
CA ARG A 7 45.86 45.40 29.29
C ARG A 7 44.87 44.64 30.18
N GLY A 8 43.59 44.98 30.07
CA GLY A 8 42.51 44.21 30.67
C GLY A 8 42.53 42.80 30.07
N VAL A 9 42.75 41.81 30.92
CA VAL A 9 42.65 40.40 30.53
C VAL A 9 41.15 40.09 30.45
N THR A 10 40.57 40.20 29.26
CA THR A 10 39.22 39.68 29.01
C THR A 10 39.33 38.17 28.96
N ASN A 11 38.81 37.48 29.99
CA ASN A 11 38.78 36.02 30.03
C ASN A 11 37.76 35.50 29.00
N PRO A 12 38.19 34.76 27.96
CA PRO A 12 37.29 34.28 26.89
C PRO A 12 36.28 33.21 27.32
N TRP A 13 36.43 32.68 28.54
CA TRP A 13 35.58 31.65 29.15
C TRP A 13 34.58 32.21 30.16
N LEU A 14 34.50 33.53 30.29
CA LEU A 14 33.43 34.18 31.04
C LEU A 14 32.16 34.15 30.17
N LEU A 15 31.52 32.98 30.11
CA LEU A 15 30.16 32.88 29.57
C LEU A 15 29.30 33.88 30.36
N GLU A 16 28.71 34.86 29.68
CA GLU A 16 27.71 35.72 30.33
C GLU A 16 26.61 34.82 30.89
N GLU A 17 26.51 34.79 32.21
CA GLU A 17 25.41 34.14 32.92
C GLU A 17 24.09 34.70 32.37
N SER A 18 23.18 33.84 31.92
CA SER A 18 21.91 34.30 31.36
C SER A 18 21.16 35.11 32.43
N GLU A 19 20.42 36.15 32.01
CA GLU A 19 19.71 37.03 32.94
C GLU A 19 18.76 36.28 33.89
N GLU A 20 18.34 35.06 33.52
CA GLU A 20 17.49 34.18 34.33
C GLU A 20 18.23 33.51 35.50
N THR A 21 19.53 33.26 35.37
CA THR A 21 20.39 32.65 36.41
C THR A 21 21.14 33.68 37.25
N ARG A 22 21.24 34.91 36.74
CA ARG A 22 22.02 36.00 37.31
C ARG A 22 21.43 36.47 38.65
N GLY A 23 22.01 35.99 39.75
CA GLY A 23 21.60 36.33 41.12
C GLY A 23 20.95 35.19 41.92
N LEU A 24 20.82 34.00 41.32
CA LEU A 24 20.38 32.81 42.05
C LEU A 24 21.59 32.17 42.76
N GLY A 25 21.45 31.88 44.06
CA GLY A 25 22.47 31.13 44.79
C GLY A 25 22.64 29.74 44.17
N PHE A 26 23.82 29.13 44.34
CA PHE A 26 24.15 27.79 43.80
C PHE A 26 23.08 26.72 44.12
N ASP A 27 22.40 26.85 45.26
CA ASP A 27 21.28 26.00 45.67
C ASP A 27 20.00 26.22 44.85
N ASP A 28 19.72 27.44 44.42
CA ASP A 28 18.52 27.75 43.61
C ASP A 28 18.72 27.33 42.16
N LEU A 29 19.94 27.45 41.61
CA LEU A 29 20.29 26.86 40.31
C LEU A 29 20.08 25.34 40.30
N ARG A 30 20.51 24.66 41.37
CA ARG A 30 20.32 23.20 41.55
C ARG A 30 18.84 22.81 41.61
N LYS A 31 18.00 23.61 42.28
CA LYS A 31 16.54 23.37 42.30
C LYS A 31 15.93 23.57 40.92
N GLN A 32 16.35 24.59 40.19
CA GLN A 32 15.88 24.86 38.83
C GLN A 32 16.23 23.71 37.87
N GLN A 33 17.48 23.23 37.93
CA GLN A 33 17.89 22.05 37.15
C GLN A 33 17.10 20.79 37.49
N ARG A 34 16.79 20.54 38.77
CA ARG A 34 15.92 19.41 39.16
C ARG A 34 14.52 19.53 38.56
N ARG A 35 13.94 20.72 38.59
CA ARG A 35 12.62 20.97 38.00
C ARG A 35 12.61 20.71 36.49
N ILE A 36 13.65 21.18 35.81
CA ILE A 36 13.84 20.96 34.37
C ILE A 36 14.00 19.46 34.07
N ILE A 37 14.74 18.71 34.90
CA ILE A 37 14.90 17.26 34.73
C ILE A 37 13.56 16.53 34.96
N GLU A 38 12.80 16.90 35.99
CA GLU A 38 11.47 16.31 36.26
C GLU A 38 10.49 16.55 35.10
N GLU A 39 10.50 17.75 34.51
CA GLU A 39 9.66 18.07 33.34
C GLU A 39 10.09 17.28 32.09
N GLN A 40 11.40 17.08 31.91
CA GLN A 40 11.92 16.26 30.80
C GLN A 40 11.56 14.78 30.96
N ASP A 41 11.67 14.22 32.16
CA ASP A 41 11.28 12.82 32.43
C ASP A 41 9.80 12.60 32.13
N ALA A 42 8.93 13.51 32.55
CA ALA A 42 7.51 13.46 32.22
C ALA A 42 7.26 13.54 30.69
N GLY A 43 8.06 14.33 29.98
CA GLY A 43 8.04 14.40 28.51
C GLY A 43 8.50 13.09 27.84
N LEU A 44 9.53 12.45 28.38
CA LEU A 44 10.03 11.17 27.89
C LEU A 44 9.04 10.03 28.11
N ASP A 45 8.33 10.01 29.24
CA ASP A 45 7.25 9.04 29.49
C ASP A 45 6.11 9.18 28.49
N ALA A 46 5.71 10.43 28.20
CA ALA A 46 4.71 10.71 27.17
C ALA A 46 5.18 10.24 25.78
N LEU A 47 6.42 10.55 25.41
CA LEU A 47 7.04 10.11 24.16
C LEU A 47 7.10 8.58 24.07
N SER A 48 7.53 7.92 25.14
CA SER A 48 7.59 6.46 25.26
C SER A 48 6.22 5.82 25.03
N SER A 49 5.16 6.41 25.59
CA SER A 49 3.79 5.94 25.36
C SER A 49 3.36 6.04 23.88
N ILE A 50 3.80 7.10 23.19
CA ILE A 50 3.50 7.32 21.76
C ILE A 50 4.27 6.30 20.93
N ILE A 51 5.56 6.09 21.21
CA ILE A 51 6.41 5.12 20.52
C ILE A 51 5.86 3.70 20.72
N SER A 52 5.37 3.36 21.91
CA SER A 52 4.74 2.06 22.16
C SER A 52 3.50 1.86 21.30
N ARG A 53 2.64 2.87 21.17
CA ARG A 53 1.47 2.81 20.28
C ARG A 53 1.87 2.73 18.81
N GLN A 54 2.88 3.47 18.39
CA GLN A 54 3.39 3.43 17.03
C GLN A 54 4.00 2.06 16.69
N LYS A 55 4.71 1.44 17.64
CA LYS A 55 5.22 0.07 17.51
C LYS A 55 4.08 -0.92 17.33
N GLN A 56 3.03 -0.82 18.14
CA GLN A 56 1.85 -1.69 18.02
C GLN A 56 1.19 -1.52 16.63
N MET A 57 0.97 -0.28 16.20
CA MET A 57 0.43 0.00 14.87
C MET A 57 1.32 -0.55 13.75
N GLY A 58 2.65 -0.47 13.88
CA GLY A 58 3.58 -1.07 12.94
C GLY A 58 3.50 -2.60 12.89
N GLN A 59 3.25 -3.26 14.02
CA GLN A 59 3.02 -4.70 14.07
C GLN A 59 1.69 -5.09 13.42
N GLU A 60 0.62 -4.33 13.68
CA GLU A 60 -0.68 -4.54 13.05
C GLU A 60 -0.61 -4.34 11.53
N ILE A 61 0.08 -3.30 11.06
CA ILE A 61 0.35 -3.09 9.62
C ILE A 61 1.12 -4.26 9.03
N GLY A 62 2.14 -4.78 9.74
CA GLY A 62 2.90 -5.94 9.28
C GLY A 62 2.02 -7.17 9.09
N ASN A 63 1.20 -7.51 10.09
CA ASN A 63 0.29 -8.64 10.01
C ASN A 63 -0.74 -8.49 8.89
N GLU A 64 -1.31 -7.28 8.72
CA GLU A 64 -2.27 -6.98 7.66
C GLU A 64 -1.62 -7.10 6.26
N LEU A 65 -0.35 -6.70 6.10
CA LEU A 65 0.39 -6.88 4.85
C LEU A 65 0.67 -8.36 4.56
N ASP A 66 0.94 -9.17 5.58
CA ASP A 66 1.11 -10.61 5.43
C ASP A 66 -0.22 -11.27 5.00
N GLU A 67 -1.35 -10.87 5.60
CA GLU A 67 -2.69 -11.36 5.23
C GLU A 67 -3.08 -10.92 3.81
N GLN A 68 -2.77 -9.68 3.43
CA GLN A 68 -3.00 -9.21 2.05
C GLN A 68 -2.13 -9.95 1.03
N ASN A 69 -0.92 -10.39 1.37
CA ASN A 69 -0.13 -11.24 0.47
C ASN A 69 -0.82 -12.58 0.20
N GLU A 70 -1.37 -13.22 1.24
CA GLU A 70 -2.14 -14.47 1.08
C GLU A 70 -3.37 -14.26 0.17
N ILE A 71 -4.09 -13.15 0.36
CA ILE A 71 -5.23 -12.79 -0.49
C ILE A 71 -4.81 -12.56 -1.96
N ILE A 72 -3.65 -11.94 -2.20
CA ILE A 72 -3.13 -11.69 -3.56
C ILE A 72 -2.74 -13.01 -4.25
N ASP A 73 -2.15 -13.95 -3.51
CA ASP A 73 -1.81 -15.28 -4.03
C ASP A 73 -3.08 -16.05 -4.42
N ASP A 74 -4.10 -16.03 -3.57
CA ASP A 74 -5.41 -16.61 -3.86
C ASP A 74 -6.08 -15.96 -5.08
N LEU A 75 -6.05 -14.63 -5.16
CA LEU A 75 -6.59 -13.90 -6.31
C LEU A 75 -5.88 -14.32 -7.60
N THR A 76 -4.56 -14.48 -7.57
CA THR A 76 -3.78 -14.94 -8.72
C THR A 76 -4.22 -16.34 -9.17
N ASN A 77 -4.39 -17.27 -8.23
CA ASN A 77 -4.91 -18.61 -8.51
C ASN A 77 -6.32 -18.57 -9.11
N LEU A 78 -7.20 -17.70 -8.62
CA LEU A 78 -8.56 -17.54 -9.14
C LEU A 78 -8.57 -16.96 -10.56
N VAL A 79 -7.67 -16.01 -10.85
CA VAL A 79 -7.50 -15.42 -12.18
C VAL A 79 -7.01 -16.46 -13.18
N GLU A 80 -6.01 -17.26 -12.83
CA GLU A 80 -5.50 -18.35 -13.69
C GLU A 80 -6.60 -19.37 -14.03
N ASN A 81 -7.35 -19.82 -13.02
CA ASN A 81 -8.49 -20.72 -13.22
C ASN A 81 -9.59 -20.12 -14.11
N THR A 82 -9.80 -18.81 -14.00
CA THR A 82 -10.78 -18.09 -14.83
C THR A 82 -10.30 -17.98 -16.27
N ASP A 83 -9.01 -17.69 -16.49
CA ASP A 83 -8.41 -17.66 -17.82
C ASP A 83 -8.50 -19.02 -18.52
N ASP A 84 -8.20 -20.11 -17.81
CA ASP A 84 -8.29 -21.46 -18.38
C ASP A 84 -9.74 -21.83 -18.77
N LYS A 85 -10.72 -21.46 -17.94
CA LYS A 85 -12.15 -21.63 -18.26
C LYS A 85 -12.55 -20.80 -19.48
N LEU A 86 -12.14 -19.53 -19.53
CA LEU A 86 -12.40 -18.63 -20.65
C LEU A 86 -11.76 -19.17 -21.94
N ARG A 87 -10.54 -19.67 -21.88
CA ARG A 87 -9.82 -20.25 -23.02
C ARG A 87 -10.53 -21.51 -23.52
N ASN A 88 -10.98 -22.39 -22.62
CA ASN A 88 -11.72 -23.58 -23.01
C ASN A 88 -13.08 -23.22 -23.63
N GLN A 89 -13.84 -22.29 -23.03
CA GLN A 89 -15.11 -21.82 -23.60
C GLN A 89 -14.90 -21.15 -24.97
N THR A 90 -13.87 -20.32 -25.11
CA THR A 90 -13.50 -19.70 -26.40
C THR A 90 -13.20 -20.77 -27.46
N ARG A 91 -12.51 -21.86 -27.09
CA ARG A 91 -12.25 -22.98 -28.00
C ARG A 91 -13.53 -23.70 -28.40
N HIS A 92 -14.45 -23.92 -27.45
CA HIS A 92 -15.76 -24.50 -27.75
C HIS A 92 -16.57 -23.62 -28.70
N VAL A 93 -16.58 -22.30 -28.49
CA VAL A 93 -17.24 -21.35 -29.41
C VAL A 93 -16.62 -21.40 -30.81
N LYS A 94 -15.28 -21.37 -30.93
CA LYS A 94 -14.59 -21.51 -32.23
C LYS A 94 -14.89 -22.85 -32.91
N MET A 95 -14.97 -23.94 -32.15
CA MET A 95 -15.33 -25.26 -32.68
C MET A 95 -16.80 -25.35 -33.11
N VAL A 96 -17.71 -24.73 -32.37
CA VAL A 96 -19.15 -24.69 -32.72
C VAL A 96 -19.36 -23.86 -33.99
N ASP A 97 -18.64 -22.75 -34.14
CA ASP A 97 -18.62 -21.94 -35.36
C ASP A 97 -18.10 -22.75 -36.57
N GLN A 98 -17.01 -23.49 -36.38
CA GLN A 98 -16.40 -24.30 -37.46
C GLN A 98 -17.21 -25.55 -37.85
N LYS A 99 -17.97 -26.14 -36.92
CA LYS A 99 -18.70 -27.41 -37.15
C LYS A 99 -20.16 -27.24 -37.57
N SER A 100 -20.78 -26.08 -37.33
CA SER A 100 -22.22 -25.88 -37.57
C SER A 100 -22.60 -25.40 -38.98
N THR A 101 -21.68 -24.78 -39.73
CA THR A 101 -22.07 -23.98 -40.90
C THR A 101 -22.06 -24.69 -42.25
N SER A 102 -21.32 -25.78 -42.45
CA SER A 102 -21.13 -26.29 -43.83
C SER A 102 -21.85 -27.59 -44.16
N CYS A 103 -21.52 -28.72 -43.54
CA CYS A 103 -21.93 -29.98 -44.17
C CYS A 103 -23.40 -30.37 -43.90
N GLY A 104 -23.83 -30.38 -42.62
CA GLY A 104 -25.18 -30.85 -42.27
C GLY A 104 -26.29 -29.92 -42.76
N MET A 105 -26.14 -28.61 -42.54
CA MET A 105 -27.15 -27.62 -42.92
C MET A 105 -27.30 -27.49 -44.44
N LEU A 106 -26.20 -27.49 -45.20
CA LEU A 106 -26.26 -27.48 -46.67
C LEU A 106 -26.91 -28.76 -47.21
N VAL A 107 -26.61 -29.93 -46.62
CA VAL A 107 -27.26 -31.19 -47.03
C VAL A 107 -28.78 -31.13 -46.78
N VAL A 108 -29.22 -30.63 -45.63
CA VAL A 108 -30.65 -30.44 -45.34
C VAL A 108 -31.30 -29.46 -46.32
N ILE A 109 -30.66 -28.32 -46.61
CA ILE A 109 -31.14 -27.35 -47.59
C ILE A 109 -31.27 -27.98 -48.98
N VAL A 110 -30.25 -28.73 -49.44
CA VAL A 110 -30.28 -29.42 -50.74
C VAL A 110 -31.39 -30.46 -50.81
N LEU A 111 -31.58 -31.26 -49.76
CA LEU A 111 -32.66 -32.26 -49.69
C LEU A 111 -34.05 -31.61 -49.78
N LEU A 112 -34.25 -30.49 -49.08
CA LEU A 112 -35.51 -29.73 -49.15
C LEU A 112 -35.76 -29.14 -50.54
N LEU A 113 -34.72 -28.63 -51.21
CA LEU A 113 -34.85 -28.12 -52.59
C LEU A 113 -35.24 -29.23 -53.59
N ILE A 114 -34.66 -30.42 -53.46
CA ILE A 114 -35.02 -31.58 -54.30
C ILE A 114 -36.48 -31.97 -54.05
N ALA A 115 -36.92 -32.04 -52.79
CA ALA A 115 -38.31 -32.37 -52.46
C ALA A 115 -39.30 -31.36 -53.08
N ILE A 116 -39.00 -30.05 -53.01
CA ILE A 116 -39.82 -29.00 -53.64
C ILE A 116 -39.83 -29.17 -55.16
N ALA A 117 -38.68 -29.43 -55.79
CA ALA A 117 -38.59 -29.64 -57.23
C ALA A 117 -39.40 -30.86 -57.68
N VAL A 118 -39.35 -31.97 -56.93
CA VAL A 118 -40.16 -33.16 -57.22
C VAL A 118 -41.65 -32.83 -57.14
N VAL A 119 -42.10 -32.11 -56.12
CA VAL A 119 -43.51 -31.70 -55.98
C VAL A 119 -43.94 -30.75 -57.10
N ALA A 120 -43.08 -29.81 -57.50
CA ALA A 120 -43.36 -28.85 -58.56
C ALA A 120 -43.38 -29.48 -59.96
N VAL A 121 -42.53 -30.49 -60.19
CA VAL A 121 -42.47 -31.26 -61.46
C VAL A 121 -43.54 -32.34 -61.49
N TRP A 122 -43.98 -32.84 -60.33
CA TRP A 122 -45.13 -33.74 -60.27
C TRP A 122 -46.31 -33.00 -60.89
N PRO A 123 -46.84 -33.49 -62.02
CA PRO A 123 -47.84 -32.76 -62.78
C PRO A 123 -49.04 -32.55 -61.89
N THR A 124 -49.23 -31.31 -61.45
CA THR A 124 -50.47 -30.82 -60.85
C THR A 124 -51.49 -30.83 -61.96
N HIS A 125 -52.12 -31.99 -62.14
CA HIS A 125 -53.19 -32.22 -63.08
C HIS A 125 -54.48 -31.52 -62.62
#